data_AF-A0A8S1FD45-F1
#
_entry.id   AF-A0A8S1FD45-F1
#
_cell.length_a   1.000
_cell.length_b   1.000
_cell.length_c   1.000
_cell.angle_alpha   90.00
_cell.angle_beta   90.00
_cell.angle_gamma   90.00
#
_symmetry.space_group_name_H-M   'P 1'
#
loop_
_entity.id
_entity.type
_entity.pdbx_description
1 polymer ?
#
loop_
_entity_poly.entity_id
_entity_poly.type
_entity_poly.pdbx_seq_one_letter_code
_entity_poly.pdbx_strand_id
1 'polypeptide(L)'
;MIIRSLVITAKRYFRLIAFLFIVLFFAIVFGLLAGLTIFDRQHNHIIHDYVARNDDLIVLSTTYYENSKSFPENTAVILFNAVQVFHLKYAHLDVVAETLQGNVDVKFRIEPVIKQLPFYCKWVPYLAIGQVPDDHVLLNLSTNKQDGMELALRTPFHTPKKVVACFSPLFLNERWQLLLATVEIYSHYGAHLHFYVRSMITDLFAMIKENKNVRVTPWSNVRLGANRAASNQFDPNTELEFRNQASAMTDCLLLYKESATFVIFPDPDDIIIPSIARTYEEEFVKIFDMFPTAGAIAYNVTQSIVESTTSTSRYSPLGLMSSIKFEGEQRWGKLVVRPERVDSVWIHRAFGIRDGFEQVSLPVNINSVLHYRTWNFVEKTKRNISSMSDIPYYDPERVNATQRRVFTLSDGLKIERNFKKKIKKMYKVYHRLPTVSLYYPLIEECYNRIFYKASDMGSVCKGPEYCNIPMFPGMRCTNVASEFVTYNNYQNVFIHQLISSDFEDSENGCTL
;
A
#
# COMPACT_ATOMS: atom_id res chain seq x y z
N MET A 1 -80.40 7.14 14.61
CA MET A 1 -79.21 7.77 15.24
C MET A 1 -77.87 7.11 14.85
N ILE A 2 -77.86 5.83 14.44
CA ILE A 2 -76.62 5.05 14.16
C ILE A 2 -75.93 5.43 12.82
N ILE A 3 -76.69 5.80 11.79
CA ILE A 3 -76.14 6.10 10.44
C ILE A 3 -75.37 7.45 10.42
N ARG A 4 -75.79 8.46 11.21
CA ARG A 4 -75.05 9.72 11.32
C ARG A 4 -73.71 9.56 12.07
N SER A 5 -73.60 8.59 12.97
CA SER A 5 -72.36 8.31 13.70
C SER A 5 -71.28 7.75 12.78
N LEU A 6 -71.62 6.76 11.94
CA LEU A 6 -70.70 6.10 10.99
C LEU A 6 -70.12 7.06 9.92
N VAL A 7 -70.92 8.01 9.43
CA VAL A 7 -70.47 8.98 8.42
C VAL A 7 -69.47 9.99 9.01
N ILE A 8 -69.60 10.32 10.29
CA ILE A 8 -68.68 11.23 10.99
C ILE A 8 -67.35 10.52 11.27
N THR A 9 -67.36 9.24 11.62
CA THR A 9 -66.13 8.44 11.78
C THR A 9 -65.42 8.25 10.44
N ALA A 10 -66.11 7.92 9.36
CA ALA A 10 -65.50 7.77 8.03
C ALA A 10 -64.79 9.04 7.54
N LYS A 11 -65.40 10.23 7.74
CA LYS A 11 -64.75 11.52 7.43
C LYS A 11 -63.52 11.81 8.30
N ARG A 12 -63.52 11.38 9.57
CA ARG A 12 -62.36 11.52 10.46
C ARG A 12 -61.22 10.58 10.07
N TYR A 13 -61.52 9.34 9.69
CA TYR A 13 -60.52 8.39 9.18
C TYR A 13 -59.92 8.85 7.85
N PHE A 14 -60.73 9.39 6.93
CA PHE A 14 -60.22 9.92 5.67
C PHE A 14 -59.27 11.11 5.88
N ARG A 15 -59.60 12.02 6.81
CA ARG A 15 -58.71 13.14 7.18
C ARG A 15 -57.41 12.67 7.84
N LEU A 16 -57.48 11.64 8.69
CA LEU A 16 -56.29 11.06 9.33
C LEU A 16 -55.36 10.39 8.29
N ILE A 17 -55.93 9.63 7.35
CA ILE A 17 -55.17 8.99 6.27
C ILE A 17 -54.53 10.05 5.36
N ALA A 18 -55.28 11.07 4.95
CA ALA A 18 -54.73 12.17 4.14
C ALA A 18 -53.60 12.91 4.87
N PHE A 19 -53.73 13.15 6.17
CA PHE A 19 -52.67 13.76 6.99
C PHE A 19 -51.43 12.87 7.06
N LEU A 20 -51.58 11.56 7.27
CA LEU A 20 -50.46 10.61 7.30
C LEU A 20 -49.74 10.54 5.95
N PHE A 21 -50.46 10.57 4.82
CA PHE A 21 -49.85 10.64 3.49
C PHE A 21 -49.04 11.92 3.28
N ILE A 22 -49.55 13.07 3.75
CA ILE A 22 -48.84 14.34 3.67
C ILE A 22 -47.56 14.30 4.53
N VAL A 23 -47.64 13.79 5.77
CA VAL A 23 -46.47 13.66 6.66
C VAL A 23 -45.44 12.71 6.05
N LEU A 24 -45.86 11.58 5.50
CA LEU A 24 -44.96 10.62 4.84
C LEU A 24 -44.29 11.25 3.61
N PHE A 25 -45.05 12.00 2.79
CA PHE A 25 -44.50 12.72 1.65
C PHE A 25 -43.44 13.74 2.09
N PHE A 26 -43.71 14.55 3.11
CA PHE A 26 -42.72 15.50 3.63
C PHE A 26 -41.50 14.79 4.25
N ALA A 27 -41.68 13.65 4.92
CA ALA A 27 -40.56 12.86 5.44
C ALA A 27 -39.68 12.30 4.32
N ILE A 28 -40.27 11.81 3.22
CA ILE A 28 -39.54 11.33 2.04
C ILE A 28 -38.81 12.49 1.36
N VAL A 29 -39.47 13.63 1.15
CA VAL A 29 -38.86 14.82 0.54
C VAL A 29 -37.72 15.35 1.41
N PHE A 30 -37.90 15.41 2.73
CA PHE A 30 -36.85 15.82 3.65
C PHE A 30 -35.69 14.82 3.68
N GLY A 31 -35.97 13.51 3.64
CA GLY A 31 -34.95 12.47 3.53
C GLY A 31 -34.16 12.55 2.22
N LEU A 32 -34.84 12.84 1.10
CA LEU A 32 -34.21 13.07 -0.20
C LEU A 32 -33.38 14.35 -0.20
N LEU A 33 -33.88 15.45 0.36
CA LEU A 33 -33.15 16.71 0.45
C LEU A 33 -31.94 16.61 1.39
N ALA A 34 -32.09 15.94 2.54
CA ALA A 34 -30.98 15.67 3.45
C ALA A 34 -29.95 14.74 2.81
N GLY A 35 -30.40 13.68 2.12
CA GLY A 35 -29.55 12.78 1.36
C GLY A 35 -28.81 13.50 0.23
N LEU A 36 -29.50 14.34 -0.52
CA LEU A 36 -28.89 15.21 -1.54
C LEU A 36 -27.91 16.19 -0.90
N THR A 37 -28.22 16.83 0.22
CA THR A 37 -27.33 17.78 0.88
C THR A 37 -26.09 17.08 1.47
N ILE A 38 -26.21 15.86 2.00
CA ILE A 38 -25.07 15.06 2.47
C ILE A 38 -24.23 14.61 1.28
N PHE A 39 -24.86 14.14 0.21
CA PHE A 39 -24.19 13.80 -1.05
C PHE A 39 -23.45 15.01 -1.60
N ASP A 40 -24.11 16.17 -1.66
CA ASP A 40 -23.55 17.47 -2.04
C ASP A 40 -22.36 17.79 -1.13
N ARG A 41 -22.51 17.83 0.18
CA ARG A 41 -21.41 18.22 1.07
C ARG A 41 -20.20 17.28 0.99
N GLN A 42 -20.41 15.99 0.70
CA GLN A 42 -19.34 15.01 0.50
C GLN A 42 -18.72 15.05 -0.90
N HIS A 43 -19.50 15.35 -1.95
CA HIS A 43 -19.07 15.26 -3.35
C HIS A 43 -18.86 16.64 -4.01
N ASN A 44 -19.65 17.66 -3.66
CA ASN A 44 -19.52 19.02 -4.17
C ASN A 44 -18.27 19.76 -3.71
N HIS A 45 -17.65 19.44 -2.57
CA HIS A 45 -16.30 19.97 -2.32
C HIS A 45 -15.29 19.43 -3.35
N ILE A 46 -15.49 18.23 -3.86
CA ILE A 46 -14.64 17.61 -4.89
C ILE A 46 -15.02 18.09 -6.29
N ILE A 47 -16.31 18.32 -6.56
CA ILE A 47 -16.84 18.73 -7.87
C ILE A 47 -16.72 20.25 -8.12
N HIS A 48 -16.97 21.11 -7.12
CA HIS A 48 -16.89 22.57 -7.28
C HIS A 48 -15.45 23.12 -7.21
N ASP A 49 -14.56 22.55 -6.38
CA ASP A 49 -13.14 22.94 -6.40
C ASP A 49 -12.40 22.43 -7.65
N TYR A 50 -13.01 21.49 -8.38
CA TYR A 50 -12.48 20.92 -9.63
C TYR A 50 -13.37 21.20 -10.84
N VAL A 51 -13.73 22.48 -11.03
CA VAL A 51 -13.98 23.01 -12.38
C VAL A 51 -12.63 23.38 -13.01
N ALA A 52 -11.67 22.43 -12.99
CA ALA A 52 -10.50 22.55 -13.83
C ALA A 52 -10.98 22.33 -15.27
N ARG A 53 -10.68 23.28 -16.17
CA ARG A 53 -11.03 23.14 -17.60
C ARG A 53 -10.42 21.90 -18.25
N ASN A 54 -9.37 21.34 -17.63
CA ASN A 54 -8.62 20.17 -18.05
C ASN A 54 -8.38 19.26 -16.84
N ASP A 55 -8.43 17.94 -17.04
CA ASP A 55 -8.10 16.92 -16.05
C ASP A 55 -6.59 16.60 -16.08
N ASP A 56 -6.08 15.87 -15.08
CA ASP A 56 -4.66 15.51 -14.96
C ASP A 56 -4.53 14.00 -14.68
N LEU A 57 -3.58 13.35 -15.35
CA LEU A 57 -3.28 11.92 -15.24
C LEU A 57 -1.78 11.74 -15.03
N ILE A 58 -1.37 10.94 -14.04
CA ILE A 58 0.05 10.66 -13.79
C ILE A 58 0.32 9.18 -14.02
N VAL A 59 1.04 8.85 -15.09
CA VAL A 59 1.52 7.50 -15.36
C VAL A 59 2.64 7.15 -14.38
N LEU A 60 2.41 6.10 -13.58
CA LEU A 60 3.39 5.59 -12.61
C LEU A 60 4.20 4.44 -13.19
N SER A 61 3.53 3.55 -13.95
CA SER A 61 4.20 2.48 -14.68
C SER A 61 3.32 1.93 -15.80
N THR A 62 3.96 1.34 -16.81
CA THR A 62 3.29 0.55 -17.85
C THR A 62 3.93 -0.81 -17.96
N THR A 63 3.22 -1.87 -17.56
CA THR A 63 3.72 -3.25 -17.61
C THR A 63 3.09 -3.99 -18.80
N TYR A 64 3.92 -4.52 -19.70
CA TYR A 64 3.48 -5.33 -20.85
C TYR A 64 3.66 -6.82 -20.58
N TYR A 65 2.59 -7.58 -20.78
CA TYR A 65 2.51 -9.02 -20.61
C TYR A 65 2.29 -9.68 -21.97
N GLU A 66 3.36 -10.23 -22.55
CA GLU A 66 3.30 -11.06 -23.75
C GLU A 66 2.47 -12.33 -23.47
N ASN A 67 2.86 -13.06 -22.42
CA ASN A 67 2.18 -14.24 -21.91
C ASN A 67 1.77 -13.99 -20.46
N SER A 68 0.53 -14.31 -20.08
CA SER A 68 0.04 -14.12 -18.72
C SER A 68 -0.95 -15.20 -18.31
N LYS A 69 -0.82 -15.69 -17.07
CA LYS A 69 -1.84 -16.52 -16.42
C LYS A 69 -3.05 -15.69 -15.98
N SER A 70 -2.86 -14.38 -15.97
CA SER A 70 -3.80 -13.45 -15.38
C SER A 70 -4.55 -12.68 -16.46
N PHE A 71 -3.85 -12.12 -17.42
CA PHE A 71 -4.44 -11.34 -18.49
C PHE A 71 -4.49 -12.15 -19.79
N PRO A 72 -5.34 -11.76 -20.75
CA PRO A 72 -5.20 -12.23 -22.12
C PRO A 72 -3.78 -12.00 -22.64
N GLU A 73 -3.37 -12.79 -23.63
CA GLU A 73 -2.08 -12.60 -24.31
C GLU A 73 -1.97 -11.18 -24.89
N ASN A 74 -0.74 -10.67 -24.91
CA ASN A 74 -0.40 -9.33 -25.38
C ASN A 74 -1.19 -8.22 -24.68
N THR A 75 -1.23 -8.24 -23.35
CA THR A 75 -1.90 -7.20 -22.57
C THR A 75 -0.90 -6.19 -22.02
N ALA A 76 -1.18 -4.90 -22.16
CA ALA A 76 -0.48 -3.86 -21.43
C ALA A 76 -1.38 -3.29 -20.32
N VAL A 77 -0.76 -3.02 -19.17
CA VAL A 77 -1.43 -2.46 -17.99
C VAL A 77 -0.71 -1.18 -17.58
N ILE A 78 -1.43 -0.06 -17.63
CA ILE A 78 -0.96 1.23 -17.16
C ILE A 78 -1.48 1.43 -15.74
N LEU A 79 -0.59 1.59 -14.76
CA LEU A 79 -0.93 2.06 -13.43
C LEU A 79 -0.74 3.57 -13.39
N PHE A 80 -1.79 4.31 -13.06
CA PHE A 80 -1.75 5.77 -13.01
C PHE A 80 -2.56 6.34 -11.85
N ASN A 81 -2.26 7.57 -11.47
CA ASN A 81 -3.08 8.36 -10.56
C ASN A 81 -3.87 9.40 -11.32
N ALA A 82 -5.12 9.60 -10.92
CA ALA A 82 -5.95 10.70 -11.38
C ALA A 82 -6.92 11.10 -10.27
N VAL A 83 -7.72 12.13 -10.51
CA VAL A 83 -8.79 12.51 -9.59
C VAL A 83 -9.84 11.39 -9.46
N GLN A 84 -10.44 11.24 -8.27
CA GLN A 84 -11.35 10.13 -7.91
C GLN A 84 -12.55 9.92 -8.87
N VAL A 85 -12.98 10.96 -9.56
CA VAL A 85 -14.09 10.92 -10.52
C VAL A 85 -13.64 10.70 -11.97
N PHE A 86 -12.34 10.49 -12.22
CA PHE A 86 -11.78 10.38 -13.56
C PHE A 86 -12.45 9.28 -14.40
N HIS A 87 -12.63 8.09 -13.82
CA HIS A 87 -13.30 6.95 -14.47
C HIS A 87 -14.79 7.18 -14.82
N LEU A 88 -15.45 8.18 -14.23
CA LEU A 88 -16.84 8.55 -14.58
C LEU A 88 -16.88 9.43 -15.83
N LYS A 89 -15.80 10.20 -16.10
CA LYS A 89 -15.64 11.03 -17.29
C LYS A 89 -15.04 10.23 -18.45
N TYR A 90 -14.08 9.36 -18.15
CA TYR A 90 -13.32 8.58 -19.12
C TYR A 90 -13.45 7.09 -18.79
N ALA A 91 -14.15 6.34 -19.65
CA ALA A 91 -14.25 4.88 -19.53
C ALA A 91 -13.01 4.15 -20.06
N HIS A 92 -12.29 4.79 -20.99
CA HIS A 92 -11.10 4.24 -21.64
C HIS A 92 -10.02 5.31 -21.81
N LEU A 93 -8.77 4.87 -21.90
CA LEU A 93 -7.68 5.63 -22.50
C LEU A 93 -7.50 5.15 -23.95
N ASP A 94 -7.55 6.09 -24.90
CA ASP A 94 -7.10 5.89 -26.28
C ASP A 94 -5.56 5.79 -26.29
N VAL A 95 -5.06 4.71 -26.88
CA VAL A 95 -3.64 4.39 -27.03
C VAL A 95 -3.41 4.02 -28.50
N VAL A 96 -2.27 4.41 -29.05
CA VAL A 96 -1.85 4.06 -30.41
C VAL A 96 -0.66 3.12 -30.29
N ALA A 97 -0.81 1.90 -30.79
CA ALA A 97 0.27 0.94 -30.93
C ALA A 97 0.94 1.13 -32.30
N GLU A 98 2.23 1.43 -32.31
CA GLU A 98 3.02 1.45 -33.53
C GLU A 98 3.47 0.02 -33.84
N THR A 99 3.10 -0.50 -35.01
CA THR A 99 3.49 -1.85 -35.47
C THR A 99 4.29 -1.79 -36.76
N LEU A 100 4.81 -2.93 -37.20
CA LEU A 100 5.57 -3.03 -38.45
C LEU A 100 4.72 -2.73 -39.69
N GLN A 101 3.38 -2.83 -39.61
CA GLN A 101 2.46 -2.55 -40.72
C GLN A 101 1.73 -1.20 -40.56
N GLY A 102 1.97 -0.48 -39.47
CA GLY A 102 1.46 0.86 -39.22
C GLY A 102 0.81 1.03 -37.85
N ASN A 103 0.23 2.22 -37.64
CA ASN A 103 -0.35 2.58 -36.34
C ASN A 103 -1.76 2.00 -36.16
N VAL A 104 -2.00 1.33 -35.03
CA VAL A 104 -3.27 0.73 -34.66
C VAL A 104 -3.85 1.42 -33.41
N ASP A 105 -5.12 1.82 -33.46
CA ASP A 105 -5.81 2.34 -32.27
C ASP A 105 -6.21 1.18 -31.36
N VAL A 106 -5.87 1.31 -30.08
CA VAL A 106 -6.24 0.37 -29.03
C VAL A 106 -6.84 1.14 -27.85
N LYS A 107 -7.86 0.54 -27.22
CA LYS A 107 -8.58 1.18 -26.10
C LYS A 107 -8.29 0.43 -24.81
N PHE A 108 -7.81 1.15 -23.81
CA PHE A 108 -7.48 0.58 -22.51
C PHE A 108 -8.60 0.90 -21.55
N ARG A 109 -9.27 -0.12 -21.02
CA ARG A 109 -10.38 0.05 -20.06
C ARG A 109 -9.84 0.56 -18.73
N ILE A 110 -10.44 1.63 -18.21
CA ILE A 110 -10.09 2.21 -16.92
C ILE A 110 -10.84 1.48 -15.80
N GLU A 111 -10.11 1.08 -14.77
CA GLU A 111 -10.63 0.45 -13.57
C GLU A 111 -10.04 1.09 -12.32
N PRO A 112 -10.85 1.49 -11.32
CA PRO A 112 -10.33 2.02 -10.08
C PRO A 112 -9.61 0.91 -9.28
N VAL A 113 -8.40 1.22 -8.79
CA VAL A 113 -7.67 0.32 -7.88
C VAL A 113 -8.42 0.15 -6.57
N ILE A 114 -9.13 1.20 -6.12
CA ILE A 114 -9.95 1.20 -4.91
C ILE A 114 -11.42 1.42 -5.30
N LYS A 115 -12.27 0.40 -5.11
CA LYS A 115 -13.67 0.39 -5.57
C LYS A 115 -14.68 0.97 -4.57
N GLN A 116 -14.29 1.27 -3.33
CA GLN A 116 -15.20 1.81 -2.30
C GLN A 116 -14.90 3.28 -2.02
N LEU A 117 -15.90 4.12 -2.28
CA LEU A 117 -15.99 5.53 -1.88
C LEU A 117 -16.66 5.57 -0.49
N PRO A 118 -16.18 6.38 0.48
CA PRO A 118 -15.73 7.75 0.28
C PRO A 118 -14.28 7.93 0.73
N PHE A 119 -13.38 7.96 -0.24
CA PHE A 119 -11.98 8.26 0.03
C PHE A 119 -11.84 9.78 0.22
N TYR A 120 -11.29 10.21 1.35
CA TYR A 120 -10.98 11.62 1.67
C TYR A 120 -9.90 12.23 0.76
N CYS A 121 -9.19 11.37 0.02
CA CYS A 121 -8.13 11.77 -0.89
C CYS A 121 -8.69 11.99 -2.28
N LYS A 122 -8.34 13.13 -2.86
CA LYS A 122 -8.84 13.55 -4.17
C LYS A 122 -8.16 12.80 -5.31
N TRP A 123 -6.89 12.46 -5.15
CA TRP A 123 -6.16 11.64 -6.12
C TRP A 123 -6.11 10.19 -5.68
N VAL A 124 -6.45 9.30 -6.60
CA VAL A 124 -6.49 7.85 -6.36
C VAL A 124 -5.91 7.08 -7.56
N PRO A 125 -5.45 5.84 -7.33
CA PRO A 125 -4.94 5.01 -8.41
C PRO A 125 -6.01 4.34 -9.26
N TYR A 126 -5.65 4.14 -10.52
CA TYR A 126 -6.40 3.43 -11.54
C TYR A 126 -5.48 2.49 -12.32
N LEU A 127 -6.08 1.45 -12.88
CA LEU A 127 -5.49 0.62 -13.92
C LEU A 127 -6.17 0.97 -15.25
N ALA A 128 -5.39 1.15 -16.32
CA ALA A 128 -5.90 1.07 -17.67
C ALA A 128 -5.36 -0.20 -18.34
N ILE A 129 -6.25 -1.09 -18.75
CA ILE A 129 -5.91 -2.44 -19.23
C ILE A 129 -6.39 -2.59 -20.68
N GLY A 130 -5.49 -3.00 -21.58
CA GLY A 130 -5.84 -3.23 -22.99
C GLY A 130 -4.93 -4.25 -23.65
N GLN A 131 -5.48 -4.99 -24.62
CA GLN A 131 -4.69 -5.84 -25.51
C GLN A 131 -4.06 -5.00 -26.63
N VAL A 132 -2.85 -5.35 -27.01
CA VAL A 132 -2.06 -4.70 -28.06
C VAL A 132 -1.68 -5.72 -29.14
N PRO A 133 -1.39 -5.29 -30.38
CA PRO A 133 -0.83 -6.17 -31.41
C PRO A 133 0.43 -6.88 -30.92
N ASP A 134 0.63 -8.12 -31.34
CA ASP A 134 1.80 -8.94 -30.99
C ASP A 134 3.11 -8.36 -31.52
N ASP A 135 3.06 -7.61 -32.63
CA ASP A 135 4.19 -6.98 -33.29
C ASP A 135 4.35 -5.47 -32.98
N HIS A 136 3.70 -4.99 -31.91
CA HIS A 136 3.87 -3.61 -31.46
C HIS A 136 5.33 -3.33 -31.05
N VAL A 137 5.81 -2.14 -31.39
CA VAL A 137 7.14 -1.64 -31.05
C VAL A 137 7.04 -0.57 -29.96
N LEU A 138 6.05 0.32 -30.06
CA LEU A 138 5.82 1.42 -29.13
C LEU A 138 4.32 1.56 -28.81
N LEU A 139 4.03 2.08 -27.62
CA LEU A 139 2.67 2.46 -27.22
C LEU A 139 2.65 3.95 -26.88
N ASN A 140 1.76 4.70 -27.53
CA ASN A 140 1.61 6.14 -27.31
C ASN A 140 0.21 6.45 -26.76
N LEU A 141 0.11 7.19 -25.66
CA LEU A 141 -1.17 7.81 -25.26
C LEU A 141 -1.47 8.95 -26.23
N SER A 142 -2.41 8.72 -27.15
CA SER A 142 -2.77 9.64 -28.22
C SER A 142 -4.25 9.53 -28.58
N THR A 143 -4.83 10.66 -29.00
CA THR A 143 -6.21 10.73 -29.50
C THR A 143 -6.29 11.10 -30.98
N ASN A 144 -5.14 11.33 -31.65
CA ASN A 144 -5.08 11.82 -33.04
C ASN A 144 -4.08 11.06 -33.94
N LYS A 145 -3.51 9.94 -33.48
CA LYS A 145 -2.54 9.06 -34.18
C LYS A 145 -1.18 9.67 -34.56
N GLN A 146 -1.06 10.99 -34.56
CA GLN A 146 0.09 11.71 -35.09
C GLN A 146 1.00 12.25 -33.99
N ASP A 147 0.41 12.57 -32.83
CA ASP A 147 1.09 13.12 -31.67
C ASP A 147 0.60 12.40 -30.42
N GLY A 148 1.51 12.05 -29.53
CA GLY A 148 1.19 11.26 -28.34
C GLY A 148 2.37 11.16 -27.39
N MET A 149 2.08 10.77 -26.15
CA MET A 149 3.12 10.52 -25.16
C MET A 149 3.51 9.05 -25.16
N GLU A 150 4.78 8.76 -25.45
CA GLU A 150 5.34 7.41 -25.44
C GLU A 150 5.38 6.83 -24.02
N LEU A 151 4.76 5.66 -23.87
CA LEU A 151 4.73 4.92 -22.63
C LEU A 151 6.02 4.13 -22.44
N ALA A 152 6.72 4.36 -21.33
CA ALA A 152 7.88 3.56 -20.95
C ALA A 152 7.43 2.14 -20.54
N LEU A 153 7.60 1.18 -21.44
CA LEU A 153 7.22 -0.21 -21.21
C LEU A 153 8.25 -0.92 -20.34
N ARG A 154 7.76 -1.65 -19.34
CA ARG A 154 8.54 -2.66 -18.61
C ARG A 154 7.88 -4.03 -18.73
N THR A 155 8.70 -5.07 -18.65
CA THR A 155 8.23 -6.45 -18.54
C THR A 155 8.03 -6.84 -17.07
N PRO A 156 7.18 -7.83 -16.79
CA PRO A 156 7.09 -8.46 -15.48
C PRO A 156 8.46 -9.00 -15.05
N PHE A 157 8.66 -9.07 -13.75
CA PHE A 157 9.90 -9.60 -13.19
C PHE A 157 10.12 -11.04 -13.65
N HIS A 158 11.26 -11.32 -14.30
CA HIS A 158 11.44 -12.59 -15.00
C HIS A 158 11.80 -13.78 -14.10
N THR A 159 12.51 -13.55 -12.99
CA THR A 159 12.99 -14.66 -12.15
C THR A 159 11.86 -15.15 -11.24
N PRO A 160 11.45 -16.43 -11.34
CA PRO A 160 10.40 -16.96 -10.47
C PRO A 160 10.76 -16.83 -8.98
N LYS A 161 9.79 -16.40 -8.19
CA LYS A 161 9.85 -16.29 -6.74
C LYS A 161 8.70 -17.07 -6.13
N LYS A 162 8.97 -17.80 -5.06
CA LYS A 162 7.92 -18.53 -4.34
C LYS A 162 7.05 -17.56 -3.56
N VAL A 163 7.69 -16.66 -2.83
CA VAL A 163 7.02 -15.62 -2.04
C VAL A 163 7.76 -14.30 -2.25
N VAL A 164 7.00 -13.24 -2.51
CA VAL A 164 7.48 -11.86 -2.52
C VAL A 164 6.80 -11.09 -1.39
N ALA A 165 7.56 -10.33 -0.60
CA ALA A 165 7.04 -9.39 0.39
C ALA A 165 7.24 -7.97 -0.14
N CYS A 166 6.14 -7.31 -0.47
CA CYS A 166 6.08 -5.95 -1.03
C CYS A 166 5.79 -4.96 0.09
N PHE A 167 6.78 -4.16 0.47
CA PHE A 167 6.64 -3.19 1.54
C PHE A 167 6.15 -1.85 1.02
N SER A 168 5.36 -1.17 1.85
CA SER A 168 4.94 0.21 1.61
C SER A 168 6.13 1.17 1.43
N PRO A 169 5.98 2.30 0.72
CA PRO A 169 7.06 3.25 0.52
C PRO A 169 7.67 3.73 1.83
N LEU A 170 8.96 3.44 2.02
CA LEU A 170 9.74 3.86 3.17
C LEU A 170 10.23 5.29 2.99
N PHE A 171 10.10 6.11 4.01
CA PHE A 171 10.46 7.52 4.01
C PHE A 171 11.06 7.87 5.36
N LEU A 172 12.01 8.80 5.38
CA LEU A 172 12.69 9.28 6.59
C LEU A 172 13.15 8.11 7.49
N ASN A 173 13.49 6.97 6.87
CA ASN A 173 13.63 5.72 7.60
C ASN A 173 15.00 5.66 8.28
N GLU A 174 14.99 5.70 9.62
CA GLU A 174 16.19 5.70 10.46
C GLU A 174 16.19 4.60 11.54
N ARG A 175 15.03 4.01 11.83
CA ARG A 175 14.89 2.93 12.82
C ARG A 175 15.33 1.60 12.21
N TRP A 176 16.64 1.40 12.19
CA TRP A 176 17.28 0.28 11.52
C TRP A 176 17.01 -1.09 12.17
N GLN A 177 16.70 -1.15 13.47
CA GLN A 177 16.61 -2.43 14.18
C GLN A 177 15.52 -3.34 13.60
N LEU A 178 14.27 -2.86 13.53
CA LEU A 178 13.19 -3.67 12.96
C LEU A 178 13.40 -3.92 11.49
N LEU A 179 13.80 -2.92 10.70
CA LEU A 179 14.01 -3.14 9.28
C LEU A 179 15.04 -4.25 9.02
N LEU A 180 16.15 -4.28 9.77
CA LEU A 180 17.12 -5.35 9.69
C LEU A 180 16.58 -6.69 10.23
N ALA A 181 15.78 -6.71 11.30
CA ALA A 181 15.11 -7.93 11.77
C ALA A 181 14.17 -8.50 10.71
N THR A 182 13.30 -7.66 10.14
CA THR A 182 12.36 -7.99 9.07
C THR A 182 13.09 -8.57 7.87
N VAL A 183 14.16 -7.93 7.43
CA VAL A 183 15.00 -8.43 6.32
C VAL A 183 15.55 -9.83 6.62
N GLU A 184 16.07 -10.07 7.83
CA GLU A 184 16.64 -11.38 8.19
C GLU A 184 15.57 -12.47 8.38
N ILE A 185 14.47 -12.15 9.07
CA ILE A 185 13.36 -13.09 9.34
C ILE A 185 12.70 -13.50 8.02
N TYR A 186 12.31 -12.55 7.19
CA TYR A 186 11.64 -12.85 5.93
C TYR A 186 12.57 -13.61 4.97
N SER A 187 13.84 -13.23 4.91
CA SER A 187 14.85 -13.95 4.11
C SER A 187 15.05 -15.39 4.59
N HIS A 188 15.04 -15.63 5.91
CA HIS A 188 15.20 -16.95 6.50
C HIS A 188 14.05 -17.89 6.11
N TYR A 189 12.82 -17.39 6.11
CA TYR A 189 11.63 -18.16 5.72
C TYR A 189 11.36 -18.20 4.21
N GLY A 190 12.29 -17.69 3.39
CA GLY A 190 12.30 -17.89 1.95
C GLY A 190 11.63 -16.80 1.11
N ALA A 191 11.29 -15.64 1.69
CA ALA A 191 10.74 -14.52 0.94
C ALA A 191 11.82 -13.72 0.21
N HIS A 192 11.46 -13.24 -0.98
CA HIS A 192 12.13 -12.13 -1.65
C HIS A 192 11.47 -10.83 -1.21
N LEU A 193 12.22 -9.84 -0.73
CA LEU A 193 11.68 -8.59 -0.25
C LEU A 193 11.83 -7.51 -1.33
N HIS A 194 10.77 -6.75 -1.58
CA HIS A 194 10.82 -5.55 -2.42
C HIS A 194 10.46 -4.34 -1.57
N PHE A 195 11.42 -3.42 -1.41
CA PHE A 195 11.20 -2.15 -0.74
C PHE A 195 11.09 -1.02 -1.77
N TYR A 196 10.00 -0.27 -1.68
CA TYR A 196 9.93 1.08 -2.24
C TYR A 196 10.54 2.06 -1.25
N VAL A 197 11.43 2.93 -1.70
CA VAL A 197 12.10 3.91 -0.83
C VAL A 197 11.95 5.30 -1.43
N ARG A 198 11.47 6.25 -0.64
CA ARG A 198 11.52 7.71 -0.87
C ARG A 198 12.78 8.31 -0.26
N SER A 199 13.04 7.96 1.00
CA SER A 199 14.26 8.39 1.70
C SER A 199 14.58 7.49 2.88
N MET A 200 15.88 7.34 3.15
CA MET A 200 16.41 6.49 4.21
C MET A 200 17.81 6.92 4.59
N ILE A 201 18.22 6.71 5.85
CA ILE A 201 19.61 6.89 6.26
C ILE A 201 20.54 6.08 5.34
N THR A 202 21.58 6.71 4.78
CA THR A 202 22.44 6.10 3.74
C THR A 202 23.05 4.79 4.20
N ASP A 203 23.51 4.71 5.44
CA ASP A 203 24.09 3.47 5.98
C ASP A 203 23.05 2.34 6.13
N LEU A 204 21.80 2.67 6.45
CA LEU A 204 20.71 1.69 6.49
C LEU A 204 20.33 1.21 5.09
N PHE A 205 20.23 2.14 4.14
CA PHE A 205 19.98 1.84 2.72
C PHE A 205 21.04 0.88 2.17
N ALA A 206 22.31 1.15 2.44
CA ALA A 206 23.42 0.27 2.03
C ALA A 206 23.28 -1.14 2.63
N MET A 207 22.94 -1.25 3.93
CA MET A 207 22.78 -2.54 4.62
C MET A 207 21.65 -3.40 4.03
N ILE A 208 20.51 -2.80 3.67
CA ILE A 208 19.40 -3.56 3.07
C ILE A 208 19.70 -3.94 1.61
N LYS A 209 20.33 -3.04 0.85
CA LYS A 209 20.65 -3.24 -0.57
C LYS A 209 21.67 -4.36 -0.80
N GLU A 210 22.58 -4.58 0.16
CA GLU A 210 23.56 -5.68 0.11
C GLU A 210 22.92 -7.08 0.25
N ASN A 211 21.68 -7.17 0.73
CA ASN A 211 21.02 -8.47 0.84
C ASN A 211 20.54 -8.98 -0.53
N LYS A 212 21.08 -10.12 -0.97
CA LYS A 212 20.70 -10.80 -2.23
C LYS A 212 19.20 -11.09 -2.39
N ASN A 213 18.46 -11.21 -1.28
CA ASN A 213 17.02 -11.46 -1.30
C ASN A 213 16.20 -10.17 -1.33
N VAL A 214 16.84 -9.00 -1.40
CA VAL A 214 16.19 -7.70 -1.37
C VAL A 214 16.30 -7.02 -2.74
N ARG A 215 15.19 -6.44 -3.20
CA ARG A 215 15.15 -5.43 -4.26
C ARG A 215 14.77 -4.11 -3.62
N VAL A 216 15.45 -3.03 -3.99
CA VAL A 216 15.11 -1.67 -3.57
C VAL A 216 14.82 -0.86 -4.82
N THR A 217 13.64 -0.24 -4.87
CA THR A 217 13.17 0.56 -6.01
C THR A 217 12.85 1.97 -5.52
N PRO A 218 13.28 3.02 -6.23
CA PRO A 218 12.92 4.37 -5.86
C PRO A 218 11.41 4.58 -6.01
N TRP A 219 10.79 5.32 -5.09
CA TRP A 219 9.39 5.69 -5.17
C TRP A 219 9.27 7.20 -5.10
N SER A 220 8.99 7.81 -6.25
CA SER A 220 9.05 9.25 -6.40
C SER A 220 7.82 9.97 -5.86
N ASN A 221 8.02 11.20 -5.37
CA ASN A 221 6.92 12.14 -5.24
C ASN A 221 6.40 12.51 -6.61
N VAL A 222 5.08 12.63 -6.72
CA VAL A 222 4.43 13.09 -7.93
C VAL A 222 4.78 14.56 -8.14
N ARG A 223 5.17 14.93 -9.35
CA ARG A 223 5.33 16.34 -9.75
C ARG A 223 4.51 16.61 -10.99
N LEU A 224 3.68 17.65 -10.94
CA LEU A 224 3.06 18.19 -12.14
C LEU A 224 4.10 19.04 -12.87
N GLY A 225 4.11 19.01 -14.21
CA GLY A 225 5.06 19.81 -14.98
C GLY A 225 4.89 21.31 -14.74
N ALA A 226 6.00 22.04 -14.89
CA ALA A 226 6.08 23.49 -14.62
C ALA A 226 5.02 24.32 -15.36
N ASN A 227 4.51 23.85 -16.50
CA ASN A 227 3.52 24.55 -17.33
C ASN A 227 2.06 24.36 -16.87
N ARG A 228 1.79 23.47 -15.89
CA ARG A 228 0.43 23.09 -15.48
C ARG A 228 0.05 23.52 -14.06
N ALA A 229 1.00 23.59 -13.13
CA ALA A 229 0.72 24.03 -11.77
C ALA A 229 0.21 25.48 -11.80
N ALA A 230 -1.12 25.66 -11.70
CA ALA A 230 -1.77 26.98 -11.73
C ALA A 230 -1.28 27.92 -10.60
N SER A 231 -0.63 27.33 -9.60
CA SER A 231 0.17 27.99 -8.58
C SER A 231 1.39 27.11 -8.31
N ASN A 232 2.56 27.74 -8.10
CA ASN A 232 3.77 27.07 -7.60
C ASN A 232 3.57 26.41 -6.21
N GLN A 233 2.38 26.57 -5.60
CA GLN A 233 2.04 26.07 -4.27
C GLN A 233 1.15 24.81 -4.29
N PHE A 234 0.63 24.38 -5.45
CA PHE A 234 -0.17 23.14 -5.49
C PHE A 234 0.76 21.92 -5.51
N ASP A 235 0.63 21.05 -4.50
CA ASP A 235 1.35 19.79 -4.41
C ASP A 235 0.37 18.61 -4.39
N PRO A 236 0.29 17.79 -5.46
CA PRO A 236 -0.62 16.64 -5.51
C PRO A 236 -0.31 15.61 -4.43
N ASN A 237 0.90 15.57 -3.87
CA ASN A 237 1.25 14.63 -2.79
C ASN A 237 0.47 14.89 -1.51
N THR A 238 -0.03 16.11 -1.29
CA THR A 238 -0.92 16.45 -0.16
C THR A 238 -2.34 15.89 -0.32
N GLU A 239 -2.70 15.46 -1.53
CA GLU A 239 -4.01 14.91 -1.90
C GLU A 239 -3.95 13.42 -2.26
N LEU A 240 -2.78 12.77 -2.10
CA LEU A 240 -2.54 11.36 -2.36
C LEU A 240 -2.65 10.52 -1.09
N GLU A 241 -3.30 9.36 -1.22
CA GLU A 241 -3.47 8.38 -0.14
C GLU A 241 -2.12 7.90 0.40
N PHE A 242 -1.79 8.22 1.67
CA PHE A 242 -0.66 7.66 2.43
C PHE A 242 0.67 7.55 1.65
N ARG A 243 1.10 8.62 0.96
CA ARG A 243 2.29 8.62 0.07
C ARG A 243 2.14 7.71 -1.15
N ASN A 244 0.93 7.62 -1.68
CA ASN A 244 0.59 6.78 -2.81
C ASN A 244 0.78 5.27 -2.52
N GLN A 245 0.39 4.82 -1.33
CA GLN A 245 0.66 3.46 -0.85
C GLN A 245 -0.08 2.39 -1.67
N ALA A 246 -1.37 2.62 -2.00
CA ALA A 246 -2.14 1.68 -2.82
C ALA A 246 -1.50 1.49 -4.21
N SER A 247 -0.96 2.56 -4.78
CA SER A 247 -0.22 2.50 -6.05
C SER A 247 1.06 1.70 -5.92
N ALA A 248 1.87 1.92 -4.89
CA ALA A 248 3.11 1.16 -4.70
C ALA A 248 2.86 -0.34 -4.50
N MET A 249 1.83 -0.70 -3.73
CA MET A 249 1.46 -2.09 -3.52
C MET A 249 0.93 -2.74 -4.81
N THR A 250 0.09 -2.03 -5.56
CA THR A 250 -0.43 -2.50 -6.84
C THR A 250 0.69 -2.58 -7.90
N ASP A 251 1.63 -1.63 -7.91
CA ASP A 251 2.83 -1.66 -8.77
C ASP A 251 3.64 -2.95 -8.53
N CYS A 252 3.88 -3.29 -7.27
CA CYS A 252 4.58 -4.50 -6.88
C CYS A 252 3.82 -5.76 -7.31
N LEU A 253 2.51 -5.79 -7.10
CA LEU A 253 1.65 -6.89 -7.52
C LEU A 253 1.75 -7.13 -9.02
N LEU A 254 1.64 -6.07 -9.83
CA LEU A 254 1.77 -6.13 -11.28
C LEU A 254 3.17 -6.60 -11.68
N LEU A 255 4.23 -6.04 -11.09
CA LEU A 255 5.60 -6.42 -11.40
C LEU A 255 5.86 -7.92 -11.18
N TYR A 256 5.34 -8.50 -10.10
CA TYR A 256 5.56 -9.91 -9.76
C TYR A 256 4.43 -10.85 -10.18
N LYS A 257 3.43 -10.34 -10.91
CA LYS A 257 2.18 -11.05 -11.18
C LYS A 257 2.38 -12.43 -11.83
N GLU A 258 3.37 -12.52 -12.72
CA GLU A 258 3.66 -13.76 -13.46
C GLU A 258 4.83 -14.56 -12.91
N SER A 259 5.58 -14.02 -11.94
CA SER A 259 6.76 -14.66 -11.37
C SER A 259 6.63 -15.06 -9.92
N ALA A 260 5.69 -14.52 -9.16
CA ALA A 260 5.45 -14.90 -7.77
C ALA A 260 4.34 -15.97 -7.65
N THR A 261 4.54 -16.96 -6.77
CA THR A 261 3.43 -17.85 -6.36
C THR A 261 2.51 -17.16 -5.34
N PHE A 262 3.09 -16.40 -4.42
CA PHE A 262 2.37 -15.57 -3.46
C PHE A 262 3.03 -14.21 -3.30
N VAL A 263 2.22 -13.18 -3.04
CA VAL A 263 2.69 -11.84 -2.66
C VAL A 263 2.09 -11.44 -1.33
N ILE A 264 2.93 -10.96 -0.41
CA ILE A 264 2.53 -10.44 0.91
C ILE A 264 2.68 -8.92 0.89
N PHE A 265 1.79 -8.20 1.57
CA PHE A 265 1.85 -6.74 1.73
C PHE A 265 1.98 -6.32 3.20
N PRO A 266 3.15 -6.51 3.84
CA PRO A 266 3.40 -6.08 5.22
C PRO A 266 3.90 -4.63 5.31
N ASP A 267 3.76 -4.00 6.47
CA ASP A 267 4.60 -2.86 6.84
C ASP A 267 5.93 -3.34 7.47
N PRO A 268 6.97 -2.50 7.58
CA PRO A 268 8.28 -2.92 8.10
C PRO A 268 8.27 -3.45 9.53
N ASP A 269 7.27 -3.08 10.33
CA ASP A 269 7.04 -3.53 11.70
C ASP A 269 6.06 -4.70 11.82
N ASP A 270 5.60 -5.24 10.68
CA ASP A 270 4.78 -6.45 10.61
C ASP A 270 5.62 -7.68 10.29
N ILE A 271 5.59 -8.66 11.19
CA ILE A 271 6.28 -9.94 11.01
C ILE A 271 5.30 -11.08 11.00
N ILE A 272 5.30 -11.87 9.92
CA ILE A 272 4.66 -13.20 9.90
C ILE A 272 5.74 -14.25 10.16
N ILE A 273 5.52 -15.14 11.13
CA ILE A 273 6.36 -16.33 11.34
C ILE A 273 5.52 -17.55 10.97
N PRO A 274 5.98 -18.42 10.04
CA PRO A 274 5.27 -19.65 9.71
C PRO A 274 4.96 -20.49 10.94
N SER A 275 3.71 -20.94 11.05
CA SER A 275 3.12 -21.59 12.21
C SER A 275 2.79 -23.07 11.98
N ILE A 276 2.39 -23.40 10.76
CA ILE A 276 1.95 -24.73 10.33
C ILE A 276 2.89 -25.32 9.26
N ALA A 277 3.97 -24.62 8.93
CA ALA A 277 4.99 -25.06 8.00
C ALA A 277 6.40 -24.51 8.33
N ARG A 278 7.40 -24.82 7.49
CA ARG A 278 8.80 -24.39 7.69
C ARG A 278 9.19 -23.17 6.88
N THR A 279 8.45 -22.86 5.82
CA THR A 279 8.71 -21.73 4.91
C THR A 279 7.41 -20.98 4.63
N TYR A 280 7.50 -19.75 4.12
CA TYR A 280 6.30 -19.02 3.72
C TYR A 280 5.55 -19.71 2.58
N GLU A 281 6.26 -20.30 1.62
CA GLU A 281 5.61 -21.01 0.51
C GLU A 281 4.74 -22.15 1.04
N GLU A 282 5.31 -23.03 1.87
CA GLU A 282 4.58 -24.17 2.43
C GLU A 282 3.41 -23.73 3.33
N GLU A 283 3.59 -22.67 4.13
CA GLU A 283 2.55 -22.10 4.98
C GLU A 283 1.36 -21.64 4.12
N PHE A 284 1.65 -20.87 3.07
CA PHE A 284 0.63 -20.28 2.22
C PHE A 284 -0.04 -21.32 1.34
N VAL A 285 0.69 -22.32 0.82
CA VAL A 285 0.07 -23.46 0.13
C VAL A 285 -0.98 -24.11 1.04
N LYS A 286 -0.61 -24.49 2.27
CA LYS A 286 -1.56 -25.11 3.21
C LYS A 286 -2.76 -24.21 3.51
N ILE A 287 -2.56 -22.91 3.65
CA ILE A 287 -3.66 -21.99 3.95
C ILE A 287 -4.60 -21.82 2.76
N PHE A 288 -4.07 -21.66 1.55
CA PHE A 288 -4.91 -21.59 0.35
C PHE A 288 -5.57 -22.93 0.01
N ASP A 289 -5.02 -24.06 0.44
CA ASP A 289 -5.69 -25.36 0.37
C ASP A 289 -6.86 -25.46 1.35
N MET A 290 -6.78 -24.81 2.53
CA MET A 290 -7.90 -24.68 3.47
C MET A 290 -9.00 -23.73 2.95
N PHE A 291 -8.63 -22.74 2.13
CA PHE A 291 -9.54 -21.73 1.59
C PHE A 291 -9.42 -21.64 0.05
N PRO A 292 -9.94 -22.62 -0.71
CA PRO A 292 -9.70 -22.73 -2.15
C PRO A 292 -10.28 -21.56 -2.97
N THR A 293 -11.35 -20.92 -2.47
CA THR A 293 -11.98 -19.72 -3.05
C THR A 293 -11.24 -18.42 -2.72
N ALA A 294 -10.20 -18.45 -1.90
CA ALA A 294 -9.46 -17.24 -1.57
C ALA A 294 -8.62 -16.76 -2.76
N GLY A 295 -8.82 -15.50 -3.17
CA GLY A 295 -7.86 -14.73 -3.94
C GLY A 295 -6.85 -14.03 -3.03
N ALA A 296 -7.31 -13.64 -1.83
CA ALA A 296 -6.52 -13.01 -0.79
C ALA A 296 -6.84 -13.60 0.58
N ILE A 297 -5.82 -13.77 1.41
CA ILE A 297 -5.93 -14.13 2.82
C ILE A 297 -5.49 -12.93 3.65
N ALA A 298 -6.39 -12.42 4.49
CA ALA A 298 -6.07 -11.39 5.46
C ALA A 298 -5.61 -12.03 6.77
N TYR A 299 -4.32 -11.94 7.07
CA TYR A 299 -3.76 -12.31 8.37
C TYR A 299 -4.07 -11.21 9.36
N ASN A 300 -4.96 -11.47 10.31
CA ASN A 300 -5.24 -10.52 11.38
C ASN A 300 -3.96 -10.09 12.09
N VAL A 301 -3.92 -8.83 12.49
CA VAL A 301 -2.75 -8.24 13.13
C VAL A 301 -2.89 -8.33 14.63
N THR A 302 -1.94 -8.99 15.28
CA THR A 302 -1.81 -9.08 16.73
C THR A 302 -0.81 -8.04 17.23
N GLN A 303 -1.24 -7.18 18.14
CA GLN A 303 -0.36 -6.19 18.79
C GLN A 303 0.63 -6.86 19.73
N SER A 304 1.90 -6.45 19.64
CA SER A 304 2.98 -7.01 20.45
C SER A 304 4.07 -6.00 20.79
N ILE A 305 4.65 -6.19 21.97
CA ILE A 305 5.76 -5.42 22.51
C ILE A 305 7.05 -6.20 22.29
N VAL A 306 8.12 -5.51 21.90
CA VAL A 306 9.46 -6.09 21.78
C VAL A 306 10.50 -5.24 22.52
N GLU A 307 11.58 -5.90 22.95
CA GLU A 307 12.78 -5.28 23.52
C GLU A 307 13.88 -5.20 22.44
N SER A 308 14.51 -4.04 22.32
CA SER A 308 15.58 -3.79 21.34
C SER A 308 16.65 -2.89 21.95
N THR A 309 17.67 -2.54 21.18
CA THR A 309 18.73 -1.62 21.61
C THR A 309 19.15 -0.71 20.47
N THR A 310 19.53 0.52 20.79
CA THR A 310 20.10 1.46 19.82
C THR A 310 21.60 1.23 19.60
N SER A 311 22.24 0.42 20.44
CA SER A 311 23.66 0.09 20.32
C SER A 311 23.89 -1.02 19.30
N THR A 312 24.54 -0.69 18.18
CA THR A 312 24.92 -1.63 17.11
C THR A 312 25.72 -2.84 17.64
N SER A 313 26.64 -2.61 18.58
CA SER A 313 27.44 -3.67 19.21
C SER A 313 26.64 -4.63 20.10
N ARG A 314 25.39 -4.28 20.45
CA ARG A 314 24.55 -5.04 21.38
C ARG A 314 23.28 -5.63 20.80
N TYR A 315 22.88 -5.19 19.63
CA TYR A 315 21.69 -5.64 18.95
C TYR A 315 21.75 -7.11 18.52
N SER A 316 20.61 -7.79 18.61
CA SER A 316 20.41 -9.20 18.24
C SER A 316 18.97 -9.41 17.77
N PRO A 317 18.74 -9.81 16.50
CA PRO A 317 17.42 -10.19 16.02
C PRO A 317 16.80 -11.34 16.83
N LEU A 318 17.61 -12.31 17.27
CA LEU A 318 17.13 -13.39 18.15
C LEU A 318 16.69 -12.86 19.51
N GLY A 319 17.46 -11.95 20.10
CA GLY A 319 17.09 -11.25 21.33
C GLY A 319 15.74 -10.53 21.18
N LEU A 320 15.55 -9.81 20.06
CA LEU A 320 14.30 -9.13 19.72
C LEU A 320 13.13 -10.14 19.63
N MET A 321 13.26 -11.20 18.83
CA MET A 321 12.21 -12.22 18.68
C MET A 321 11.87 -12.93 20.00
N SER A 322 12.84 -13.15 20.88
CA SER A 322 12.59 -13.79 22.18
C SER A 322 11.87 -12.91 23.19
N SER A 323 11.84 -11.60 22.94
CA SER A 323 11.26 -10.61 23.85
C SER A 323 9.80 -10.29 23.54
N ILE A 324 9.22 -10.91 22.49
CA ILE A 324 7.84 -10.69 22.06
C ILE A 324 6.90 -10.94 23.24
N LYS A 325 6.08 -9.93 23.54
CA LYS A 325 4.98 -10.02 24.52
C LYS A 325 3.70 -9.59 23.81
N PHE A 326 2.69 -10.44 23.86
CA PHE A 326 1.39 -10.18 23.25
C PHE A 326 0.57 -9.21 24.11
N GLU A 327 -0.13 -8.28 23.46
CA GLU A 327 -1.00 -7.31 24.15
C GLU A 327 -2.44 -7.80 24.26
N GLY A 328 -2.84 -8.80 23.49
CA GLY A 328 -4.21 -9.35 23.46
C GLY A 328 -5.16 -8.56 22.57
N GLU A 329 -4.62 -7.66 21.74
CA GLU A 329 -5.39 -6.76 20.88
C GLU A 329 -5.21 -7.13 19.41
N GLN A 330 -6.33 -7.20 18.69
CA GLN A 330 -6.41 -7.55 17.28
C GLN A 330 -6.80 -6.34 16.42
N ARG A 331 -6.15 -6.20 15.27
CA ARG A 331 -6.36 -5.13 14.30
C ARG A 331 -6.58 -5.68 12.90
N TRP A 332 -6.93 -4.79 11.97
CA TRP A 332 -7.15 -5.14 10.56
C TRP A 332 -5.94 -5.84 9.96
N GLY A 333 -6.20 -6.94 9.26
CA GLY A 333 -5.14 -7.83 8.79
C GLY A 333 -4.27 -7.28 7.67
N LYS A 334 -3.13 -7.93 7.45
CA LYS A 334 -2.29 -7.75 6.25
C LYS A 334 -2.53 -8.88 5.25
N LEU A 335 -2.30 -8.61 3.98
CA LEU A 335 -2.70 -9.52 2.91
C LEU A 335 -1.57 -10.44 2.48
N VAL A 336 -1.92 -11.70 2.23
CA VAL A 336 -1.22 -12.62 1.36
C VAL A 336 -2.13 -12.92 0.18
N VAL A 337 -1.68 -12.72 -1.05
CA VAL A 337 -2.50 -12.91 -2.26
C VAL A 337 -1.88 -13.94 -3.19
N ARG A 338 -2.76 -14.58 -3.98
CA ARG A 338 -2.39 -15.30 -5.19
C ARG A 338 -2.46 -14.34 -6.37
N PRO A 339 -1.33 -13.96 -7.00
CA PRO A 339 -1.31 -12.89 -8.00
C PRO A 339 -2.21 -13.12 -9.21
N GLU A 340 -2.45 -14.39 -9.57
CA GLU A 340 -3.32 -14.78 -10.67
C GLU A 340 -4.82 -14.55 -10.40
N ARG A 341 -5.19 -14.28 -9.13
CA ARG A 341 -6.57 -14.11 -8.66
C ARG A 341 -6.92 -12.67 -8.27
N VAL A 342 -5.93 -11.77 -8.26
CA VAL A 342 -6.06 -10.39 -7.76
C VAL A 342 -5.35 -9.41 -8.68
N ASP A 343 -6.04 -8.37 -9.11
CA ASP A 343 -5.53 -7.33 -10.01
C ASP A 343 -5.13 -6.04 -9.29
N SER A 344 -5.68 -5.78 -8.10
CA SER A 344 -5.33 -4.59 -7.31
C SER A 344 -5.45 -4.82 -5.80
N VAL A 345 -4.58 -4.15 -5.05
CA VAL A 345 -4.48 -4.28 -3.58
C VAL A 345 -4.28 -2.93 -2.90
N TRP A 346 -4.72 -2.88 -1.65
CA TRP A 346 -4.47 -1.82 -0.70
C TRP A 346 -4.11 -2.41 0.67
N ILE A 347 -3.60 -1.58 1.57
CA ILE A 347 -2.94 -1.93 2.85
C ILE A 347 -3.64 -3.04 3.67
N HIS A 348 -4.97 -3.08 3.68
CA HIS A 348 -5.77 -4.06 4.42
C HIS A 348 -6.78 -4.82 3.56
N ARG A 349 -6.86 -4.52 2.25
CA ARG A 349 -7.90 -5.08 1.39
C ARG A 349 -7.47 -5.23 -0.07
N ALA A 350 -7.81 -6.37 -0.66
CA ALA A 350 -7.79 -6.55 -2.11
C ALA A 350 -9.10 -6.03 -2.71
N PHE A 351 -9.01 -5.13 -3.69
CA PHE A 351 -10.18 -4.52 -4.34
C PHE A 351 -10.43 -5.08 -5.74
N GLY A 352 -9.36 -5.47 -6.44
CA GLY A 352 -9.42 -6.13 -7.74
C GLY A 352 -9.44 -7.65 -7.62
N ILE A 353 -10.28 -8.22 -6.75
CA ILE A 353 -10.42 -9.68 -6.70
C ILE A 353 -11.24 -10.14 -7.90
N ARG A 354 -10.75 -11.18 -8.58
CA ARG A 354 -11.41 -11.73 -9.78
C ARG A 354 -12.64 -12.54 -9.44
N ASP A 355 -13.55 -12.61 -10.40
CA ASP A 355 -14.80 -13.36 -10.27
C ASP A 355 -14.53 -14.82 -9.85
N GLY A 356 -15.35 -15.30 -8.91
CA GLY A 356 -15.19 -16.64 -8.32
C GLY A 356 -14.22 -16.72 -7.15
N PHE A 357 -13.52 -15.62 -6.81
CA PHE A 357 -12.64 -15.55 -5.65
C PHE A 357 -13.07 -14.48 -4.64
N GLU A 358 -12.58 -14.61 -3.42
CA GLU A 358 -12.89 -13.69 -2.32
C GLU A 358 -11.66 -13.39 -1.44
N GLN A 359 -11.81 -12.41 -0.55
CA GLN A 359 -10.86 -12.18 0.53
C GLN A 359 -11.36 -12.89 1.78
N VAL A 360 -10.55 -13.80 2.33
CA VAL A 360 -10.88 -14.55 3.55
C VAL A 360 -9.99 -14.07 4.70
N SER A 361 -10.56 -13.87 5.88
CA SER A 361 -9.79 -13.59 7.10
C SER A 361 -9.24 -14.88 7.69
N LEU A 362 -7.94 -14.93 7.95
CA LEU A 362 -7.32 -16.06 8.65
C LEU A 362 -7.63 -15.98 10.15
N PRO A 363 -8.18 -17.04 10.76
CA PRO A 363 -8.35 -17.12 12.21
C PRO A 363 -7.00 -17.01 12.96
N VAL A 364 -6.96 -16.17 14.01
CA VAL A 364 -5.73 -15.86 14.77
C VAL A 364 -5.15 -17.06 15.51
N ASN A 365 -5.96 -18.08 15.79
CA ASN A 365 -5.52 -19.34 16.39
C ASN A 365 -4.68 -20.19 15.43
N ILE A 366 -4.83 -20.01 14.11
CA ILE A 366 -3.96 -20.62 13.10
C ILE A 366 -2.67 -19.81 13.04
N ASN A 367 -2.75 -18.56 12.58
CA ASN A 367 -1.61 -17.64 12.56
C ASN A 367 -2.08 -16.18 12.51
N SER A 368 -1.16 -15.25 12.79
CA SER A 368 -1.39 -13.81 12.72
C SER A 368 -0.12 -13.07 12.32
N VAL A 369 -0.27 -11.82 11.90
CA VAL A 369 0.84 -10.87 11.78
C VAL A 369 1.19 -10.37 13.18
N LEU A 370 2.46 -10.42 13.55
CA LEU A 370 2.99 -9.84 14.77
C LEU A 370 3.37 -8.39 14.47
N HIS A 371 2.61 -7.44 15.02
CA HIS A 371 2.88 -6.01 14.83
C HIS A 371 3.71 -5.49 15.99
N TYR A 372 4.96 -5.12 15.70
CA TYR A 372 5.94 -4.66 16.67
C TYR A 372 5.88 -3.14 16.81
N ARG A 373 4.72 -2.61 17.24
CA ARG A 373 4.53 -1.15 17.37
C ARG A 373 5.21 -0.57 18.60
N THR A 374 5.22 -1.32 19.70
CA THR A 374 5.68 -0.85 21.01
C THR A 374 7.06 -1.41 21.32
N TRP A 375 8.01 -0.51 21.59
CA TRP A 375 9.43 -0.83 21.70
C TRP A 375 10.00 -0.39 23.02
N ASN A 376 10.62 -1.33 23.71
CA ASN A 376 11.40 -1.04 24.90
C ASN A 376 12.89 -1.08 24.54
N PHE A 377 13.49 0.11 24.42
CA PHE A 377 14.93 0.21 24.22
C PHE A 377 15.65 -0.05 25.54
N VAL A 378 16.32 -1.20 25.61
CA VAL A 378 17.10 -1.64 26.75
C VAL A 378 18.59 -1.50 26.46
N GLU A 379 19.40 -1.42 27.52
CA GLU A 379 20.85 -1.34 27.38
C GLU A 379 21.44 -2.55 26.65
N LYS A 380 20.83 -3.73 26.78
CA LYS A 380 21.29 -4.96 26.13
C LYS A 380 20.11 -5.89 25.88
N THR A 381 19.88 -6.25 24.62
CA THR A 381 18.95 -7.34 24.28
C THR A 381 19.51 -8.67 24.81
N LYS A 382 18.63 -9.57 25.28
CA LYS A 382 19.05 -10.90 25.75
C LYS A 382 19.85 -11.62 24.67
N ARG A 383 21.16 -11.82 24.90
CA ARG A 383 22.08 -12.45 23.92
C ARG A 383 22.26 -13.95 24.11
N ASN A 384 21.99 -14.45 25.31
CA ASN A 384 22.26 -15.84 25.69
C ASN A 384 20.96 -16.63 25.72
N ILE A 385 20.40 -16.85 24.54
CA ILE A 385 19.27 -17.76 24.36
C ILE A 385 19.85 -19.13 24.08
N SER A 386 19.88 -19.97 25.10
CA SER A 386 20.40 -21.33 25.01
C SER A 386 19.31 -22.39 25.15
N SER A 387 18.09 -22.00 25.53
CA SER A 387 17.04 -22.93 25.89
C SER A 387 15.71 -22.65 25.17
N MET A 388 14.88 -23.68 25.03
CA MET A 388 13.52 -23.55 24.49
C MET A 388 12.60 -22.74 25.42
N SER A 389 12.88 -22.73 26.72
CA SER A 389 12.10 -21.95 27.71
C SER A 389 12.18 -20.44 27.48
N ASP A 390 13.22 -19.97 26.80
CA ASP A 390 13.44 -18.55 26.52
C ASP A 390 12.59 -18.03 25.34
N ILE A 391 11.91 -18.91 24.60
CA ILE A 391 11.10 -18.54 23.43
C ILE A 391 9.66 -18.26 23.87
N PRO A 392 9.04 -17.15 23.48
CA PRO A 392 7.66 -16.86 23.87
C PRO A 392 6.67 -17.91 23.33
N TYR A 393 5.64 -18.19 24.10
CA TYR A 393 4.46 -18.92 23.63
C TYR A 393 3.61 -17.99 22.76
N TYR A 394 3.00 -18.55 21.73
CA TYR A 394 2.08 -17.82 20.87
C TYR A 394 0.74 -17.62 21.61
N ASP A 395 0.39 -16.37 21.89
CA ASP A 395 -0.78 -16.04 22.71
C ASP A 395 -1.45 -14.73 22.23
N PRO A 396 -2.04 -14.73 21.02
CA PRO A 396 -2.53 -13.51 20.40
C PRO A 396 -3.71 -12.84 21.12
N GLU A 397 -4.45 -13.59 21.94
CA GLU A 397 -5.65 -13.11 22.66
C GLU A 397 -5.43 -13.00 24.19
N ARG A 398 -4.35 -13.54 24.75
CA ARG A 398 -4.08 -13.59 26.21
C ARG A 398 -5.13 -14.35 27.02
N VAL A 399 -5.93 -15.20 26.37
CA VAL A 399 -7.03 -15.94 27.02
C VAL A 399 -6.58 -17.33 27.49
N ASN A 400 -5.54 -17.90 26.88
CA ASN A 400 -4.74 -19.04 27.35
C ASN A 400 -3.63 -19.26 26.32
N ALA A 401 -2.36 -19.17 26.74
CA ALA A 401 -1.24 -19.37 25.82
C ALA A 401 -1.39 -20.70 25.09
N THR A 402 -1.40 -20.66 23.77
CA THR A 402 -1.29 -21.91 23.01
C THR A 402 0.00 -22.60 23.46
N GLN A 403 0.00 -23.93 23.58
CA GLN A 403 1.23 -24.67 23.92
C GLN A 403 2.32 -24.52 22.82
N ARG A 404 2.03 -23.78 21.75
CA ARG A 404 2.91 -23.52 20.60
C ARG A 404 3.85 -22.36 20.90
N ARG A 405 5.13 -22.52 20.57
CA ARG A 405 6.12 -21.43 20.59
C ARG A 405 5.98 -20.56 19.34
N VAL A 406 6.30 -19.27 19.45
CA VAL A 406 6.23 -18.33 18.32
C VAL A 406 7.15 -18.74 17.16
N PHE A 407 8.36 -19.21 17.48
CA PHE A 407 9.35 -19.70 16.51
C PHE A 407 10.14 -20.88 17.11
N THR A 408 10.97 -21.56 16.30
CA THR A 408 11.84 -22.62 16.82
C THR A 408 13.23 -22.09 17.17
N LEU A 409 13.86 -22.66 18.21
CA LEU A 409 15.22 -22.26 18.61
C LEU A 409 16.23 -22.36 17.45
N SER A 410 16.08 -23.39 16.61
CA SER A 410 16.93 -23.58 15.43
C SER A 410 16.82 -22.43 14.43
N ASP A 411 15.61 -21.93 14.17
CA ASP A 411 15.38 -20.80 13.29
C ASP A 411 16.00 -19.53 13.87
N GLY A 412 15.73 -19.24 15.14
CA GLY A 412 16.29 -18.08 15.82
C GLY A 412 17.83 -18.04 15.81
N LEU A 413 18.48 -19.17 16.07
CA LEU A 413 19.95 -19.28 16.01
C LEU A 413 20.50 -19.13 14.59
N LYS A 414 19.79 -19.61 13.57
CA LYS A 414 20.19 -19.44 12.16
C LYS A 414 20.07 -17.98 11.73
N ILE A 415 18.97 -17.30 12.06
CA ILE A 415 18.74 -15.88 11.83
C ILE A 415 19.88 -15.05 12.45
N GLU A 416 20.18 -15.26 13.73
CA GLU A 416 21.27 -14.56 14.43
C GLU A 416 22.63 -14.79 13.77
N ARG A 417 22.93 -16.04 13.37
CA ARG A 417 24.20 -16.39 12.72
C ARG A 417 24.35 -15.69 11.36
N ASN A 418 23.29 -15.69 10.56
CA ASN A 418 23.28 -15.04 9.24
C ASN A 418 23.46 -13.53 9.38
N PHE A 419 22.74 -12.92 10.31
CA PHE A 419 22.86 -11.51 10.64
C PHE A 419 24.30 -11.12 11.04
N LYS A 420 24.92 -11.87 11.97
CA LYS A 420 26.31 -11.64 12.39
C LYS A 420 27.31 -11.77 11.24
N LYS A 421 27.11 -12.75 10.35
CA LYS A 421 27.96 -12.94 9.16
C LYS A 421 27.88 -11.71 8.25
N LYS A 422 26.68 -11.16 8.03
CA LYS A 422 26.46 -9.96 7.21
C LYS A 422 27.08 -8.72 7.85
N ILE A 423 26.86 -8.48 9.15
CA ILE A 423 27.49 -7.37 9.87
C ILE A 423 29.01 -7.44 9.76
N LYS A 424 29.61 -8.62 9.89
CA LYS A 424 31.07 -8.76 9.78
C LYS A 424 31.59 -8.25 8.43
N LYS A 425 30.85 -8.48 7.34
CA LYS A 425 31.18 -7.97 5.99
C LYS A 425 31.00 -6.45 5.90
N MET A 426 29.97 -5.91 6.55
CA MET A 426 29.58 -4.50 6.49
C MET A 426 29.93 -3.71 7.76
N TYR A 427 30.95 -4.14 8.50
CA TYR A 427 31.22 -3.67 9.87
C TYR A 427 31.25 -2.14 9.99
N LYS A 428 31.96 -1.46 9.09
CA LYS A 428 32.08 0.00 9.10
C LYS A 428 30.74 0.71 8.84
N VAL A 429 29.91 0.18 7.94
CA VAL A 429 28.57 0.73 7.62
C VAL A 429 27.64 0.53 8.80
N TYR A 430 27.59 -0.70 9.32
CA TYR A 430 26.75 -1.06 10.45
C TYR A 430 27.04 -0.22 11.71
N HIS A 431 28.32 0.04 12.02
CA HIS A 431 28.68 0.84 13.20
C HIS A 431 28.42 2.34 13.07
N ARG A 432 28.12 2.85 11.86
CA ARG A 432 27.66 4.23 11.64
C ARG A 432 26.15 4.41 11.76
N LEU A 433 25.39 3.32 11.88
CA LEU A 433 23.95 3.42 12.09
C LEU A 433 23.63 4.26 13.33
N PRO A 434 22.58 5.09 13.27
CA PRO A 434 22.29 6.04 14.33
C PRO A 434 21.91 5.33 15.63
N THR A 435 22.42 5.86 16.74
CA THR A 435 22.08 5.43 18.10
C THR A 435 20.93 6.26 18.70
N VAL A 436 20.53 7.33 18.02
CA VAL A 436 19.42 8.22 18.37
C VAL A 436 18.57 8.43 17.13
N SER A 437 17.25 8.34 17.30
CA SER A 437 16.26 8.63 16.25
C SER A 437 15.92 10.12 16.25
N LEU A 438 16.14 10.82 15.13
CA LEU A 438 15.77 12.23 14.96
C LEU A 438 14.41 12.40 14.29
N TYR A 439 14.14 11.64 13.21
CA TYR A 439 12.90 11.73 12.46
C TYR A 439 11.72 11.05 13.16
N TYR A 440 11.92 9.88 13.77
CA TYR A 440 10.81 9.08 14.27
C TYR A 440 9.95 9.81 15.30
N PRO A 441 10.51 10.47 16.34
CA PRO A 441 9.68 11.19 17.31
C PRO A 441 8.81 12.27 16.65
N LEU A 442 9.36 12.97 15.64
CA LEU A 442 8.64 14.01 14.89
C LEU A 442 7.51 13.42 14.04
N ILE A 443 7.79 12.29 13.38
CA ILE A 443 6.79 11.57 12.58
C ILE A 443 5.70 11.01 13.48
N GLU A 444 6.05 10.38 14.60
CA GLU A 444 5.09 9.83 15.56
C GLU A 444 4.17 10.91 16.13
N GLU A 445 4.73 12.04 16.57
CA GLU A 445 3.96 13.19 17.04
C GLU A 445 3.01 13.70 15.95
N CYS A 446 3.52 13.87 14.74
CA CYS A 446 2.72 14.34 13.60
C CYS A 446 1.61 13.36 13.24
N TYR A 447 1.89 12.07 13.18
CA TYR A 447 0.90 11.03 12.91
C TYR A 447 -0.17 11.02 13.99
N ASN A 448 0.21 11.13 15.25
CA ASN A 448 -0.76 11.17 16.33
C ASN A 448 -1.70 12.40 16.21
N ARG A 449 -1.17 13.53 15.73
CA ARG A 449 -1.97 14.73 15.41
C ARG A 449 -2.92 14.49 14.23
N ILE A 450 -2.41 14.00 13.09
CA ILE A 450 -3.18 13.82 11.85
C ILE A 450 -4.25 12.72 11.98
N PHE A 451 -3.95 11.65 12.71
CA PHE A 451 -4.81 10.46 12.76
C PHE A 451 -5.74 10.43 13.97
N TYR A 452 -5.25 10.75 15.18
CA TYR A 452 -5.99 10.51 16.42
C TYR A 452 -6.60 11.76 17.05
N LYS A 453 -6.09 12.96 16.73
CA LYS A 453 -6.65 14.25 17.19
C LYS A 453 -7.48 14.97 16.11
N ALA A 454 -7.91 14.22 15.10
CA ALA A 454 -8.47 14.71 13.84
C ALA A 454 -9.89 15.32 13.91
N SER A 455 -10.39 15.72 15.08
CA SER A 455 -11.62 16.53 15.15
C SER A 455 -11.48 17.84 14.36
N ASP A 456 -10.24 18.31 14.14
CA ASP A 456 -9.94 19.62 13.57
C ASP A 456 -9.52 19.58 12.09
N MET A 457 -9.29 18.39 11.49
CA MET A 457 -8.77 18.24 10.10
C MET A 457 -9.82 17.85 9.04
N GLY A 458 -11.08 17.67 9.41
CA GLY A 458 -12.18 17.46 8.45
C GLY A 458 -11.95 16.31 7.44
N SER A 459 -12.34 16.52 6.19
CA SER A 459 -12.29 15.57 5.07
C SER A 459 -10.97 15.57 4.29
N VAL A 460 -9.86 16.01 4.89
CA VAL A 460 -8.56 16.17 4.21
C VAL A 460 -7.81 14.83 4.12
N CYS A 461 -7.13 14.60 3.00
CA CYS A 461 -6.30 13.41 2.79
C CYS A 461 -5.18 13.33 3.83
N LYS A 462 -4.98 12.15 4.44
CA LYS A 462 -3.99 11.97 5.50
C LYS A 462 -2.66 11.51 4.90
N GLY A 463 -1.59 12.25 5.18
CA GLY A 463 -0.24 11.94 4.70
C GLY A 463 0.85 12.67 5.50
N PRO A 464 2.10 12.18 5.45
CA PRO A 464 3.25 12.85 6.08
C PRO A 464 3.58 14.21 5.46
N GLU A 465 3.01 14.54 4.30
CA GLU A 465 3.17 15.84 3.63
C GLU A 465 2.67 17.01 4.50
N TYR A 466 1.82 16.75 5.50
CA TYR A 466 1.38 17.72 6.50
C TYR A 466 2.29 17.80 7.74
N CYS A 467 3.41 17.06 7.75
CA CYS A 467 4.39 17.10 8.83
C CYS A 467 5.47 18.13 8.52
N ASN A 468 5.73 19.03 9.47
CA ASN A 468 6.86 19.94 9.37
C ASN A 468 8.13 19.22 9.88
N ILE A 469 8.83 18.54 8.96
CA ILE A 469 10.06 17.83 9.27
C ILE A 469 11.25 18.70 8.82
N PRO A 470 12.14 19.13 9.73
CA PRO A 470 13.29 19.93 9.36
C PRO A 470 14.35 19.09 8.65
N MET A 471 15.18 19.75 7.86
CA MET A 471 16.44 19.18 7.38
C MET A 471 17.44 19.09 8.54
N PHE A 472 18.31 18.07 8.50
CA PHE A 472 19.34 17.84 9.51
C PHE A 472 20.73 17.86 8.85
N PRO A 473 21.42 19.01 8.82
CA PRO A 473 22.77 19.11 8.28
C PRO A 473 23.74 18.13 8.97
N GLY A 474 24.57 17.47 8.17
CA GLY A 474 25.49 16.41 8.61
C GLY A 474 24.87 15.01 8.68
N MET A 475 23.55 14.88 8.52
CA MET A 475 22.90 13.58 8.45
C MET A 475 22.92 13.05 7.02
N ARG A 476 23.57 11.90 6.83
CA ARG A 476 23.67 11.23 5.53
C ARG A 476 22.40 10.43 5.22
N CYS A 477 21.69 10.85 4.18
CA CYS A 477 20.49 10.20 3.69
C CYS A 477 20.58 9.93 2.20
N THR A 478 20.02 8.81 1.78
CA THR A 478 19.75 8.50 0.39
C THR A 478 18.30 8.88 0.12
N ASN A 479 18.09 9.83 -0.79
CA ASN A 479 16.79 10.37 -1.20
C ASN A 479 16.48 9.97 -2.63
N VAL A 480 15.21 9.97 -3.00
CA VAL A 480 14.80 9.80 -4.40
C VAL A 480 14.77 11.14 -5.11
N ALA A 481 15.46 11.21 -6.23
CA ALA A 481 15.33 12.27 -7.21
C ALA A 481 14.52 11.75 -8.41
N SER A 482 13.74 12.65 -9.02
CA SER A 482 12.82 12.28 -10.08
C SER A 482 12.52 13.39 -11.06
N GLU A 483 12.30 12.98 -12.30
CA GLU A 483 11.95 13.86 -13.41
C GLU A 483 10.66 13.39 -14.06
N PHE A 484 9.78 14.35 -14.33
CA PHE A 484 8.50 14.13 -15.00
C PHE A 484 8.43 14.96 -16.28
N VAL A 485 7.95 14.33 -17.36
CA VAL A 485 7.52 15.04 -18.56
C VAL A 485 6.02 15.28 -18.51
N THR A 486 5.55 16.37 -19.13
CA THR A 486 4.12 16.67 -19.23
C THR A 486 3.72 16.84 -20.69
N TYR A 487 2.66 16.13 -21.06
CA TYR A 487 2.04 16.17 -22.37
C TYR A 487 0.62 16.75 -22.24
N ASN A 488 0.21 17.63 -23.15
CA ASN A 488 -1.02 18.42 -23.02
C ASN A 488 -2.00 18.29 -24.20
N ASN A 489 -1.69 17.42 -25.17
CA ASN A 489 -2.47 17.28 -26.41
C ASN A 489 -3.42 16.06 -26.39
N TYR A 490 -3.83 15.60 -25.20
CA TYR A 490 -4.71 14.43 -25.02
C TYR A 490 -6.10 14.83 -24.51
N GLN A 491 -7.09 15.06 -25.39
CA GLN A 491 -8.51 15.26 -25.01
C GLN A 491 -8.79 16.05 -23.69
N ASN A 492 -8.20 17.24 -23.53
CA ASN A 492 -8.34 18.07 -22.30
C ASN A 492 -7.81 17.41 -21.02
N VAL A 493 -6.87 16.47 -21.13
CA VAL A 493 -6.15 15.81 -20.04
C VAL A 493 -4.66 16.13 -20.20
N PHE A 494 -4.04 16.62 -19.14
CA PHE A 494 -2.60 16.67 -19.04
C PHE A 494 -2.08 15.32 -18.56
N ILE A 495 -1.14 14.75 -19.30
CA ILE A 495 -0.51 13.51 -18.91
C ILE A 495 0.89 13.82 -18.39
N HIS A 496 1.18 13.33 -17.19
CA HIS A 496 2.47 13.42 -16.54
C HIS A 496 3.08 12.03 -16.48
N GLN A 497 4.31 11.86 -16.98
CA GLN A 497 4.99 10.56 -16.93
C GLN A 497 6.33 10.70 -16.24
N LEU A 498 6.59 9.79 -15.30
CA LEU A 498 7.89 9.61 -14.68
C LEU A 498 8.87 9.09 -15.74
N ILE A 499 9.87 9.88 -16.10
CA ILE A 499 10.89 9.52 -17.12
C ILE A 499 12.21 9.08 -16.48
N SER A 500 12.52 9.57 -15.29
CA SER A 500 13.70 9.18 -14.54
C SER A 500 13.41 9.17 -13.04
N SER A 501 13.98 8.18 -12.34
CA SER A 501 13.89 8.05 -10.89
C SER A 501 15.13 7.33 -10.37
N ASP A 502 15.92 8.05 -9.57
CA ASP A 502 17.20 7.57 -9.08
C ASP A 502 17.39 7.90 -7.59
N PHE A 503 18.39 7.24 -7.00
CA PHE A 503 18.79 7.50 -5.62
C PHE A 503 19.97 8.47 -5.58
N GLU A 504 19.82 9.54 -4.80
CA GLU A 504 20.85 10.55 -4.57
C GLU A 504 21.20 10.63 -3.08
N ASP A 505 22.49 10.62 -2.78
CA ASP A 505 22.96 10.85 -1.41
C ASP A 505 22.99 12.34 -1.09
N SER A 506 22.55 12.69 0.11
CA SER A 506 22.52 14.03 0.67
C SER A 506 23.14 14.02 2.06
N GLU A 507 23.86 15.08 2.40
CA GLU A 507 24.37 15.33 3.76
C GLU A 507 23.45 16.28 4.56
N ASN A 508 22.33 16.70 3.98
CA ASN A 508 21.36 17.62 4.61
C ASN A 508 20.13 16.90 5.19
N GLY A 509 20.23 15.59 5.40
CA GLY A 509 19.13 14.78 5.90
C GLY A 509 18.21 14.23 4.81
N CYS A 510 17.18 13.54 5.28
CA CYS A 510 16.23 12.78 4.47
C CYS A 510 15.07 13.70 4.11
N THR A 511 14.56 13.58 2.89
CA THR A 511 13.43 14.37 2.39
C THR A 511 12.17 13.52 2.28
N LEU A 512 11.00 14.15 2.39
CA LEU A 512 9.72 13.50 2.11
C LEU A 512 9.49 13.28 0.62
#